data_AF-A0A9D6QN95-F1
#
_entry.id   AF-A0A9D6QN95-F1
#
_cell.length_a   1.000
_cell.length_b   1.000
_cell.length_c   1.000
_cell.angle_alpha   90.00
_cell.angle_beta   90.00
_cell.angle_gamma   90.00
#
_symmetry.space_group_name_H-M   'P 1'
#
loop_
_entity.id
_entity.type
_entity.pdbx_description
1 polymer ?
#
loop_
_entity_poly.entity_id
_entity_poly.type
_entity_poly.pdbx_seq_one_letter_code
_entity_poly.pdbx_strand_id
1 'polypeptide(L)'
;MATALEGNPVGRMVLFSQARKMIMSKTGGHYPAPLKILDVLSSAYGKTQKEALRIESKAFGELAITDVSKRLIDLFFATEKIKKQTGAEGYKLDPKDKAQHLGVLGAGVMGGGIAQLAASKNLPVRMKDIDYKGLALGISSANKLFQGLVKKRKLSRREADIKLALISSTTDYSGFGGIDLVVEAVVENMDVKKNAVGHRAREGERAAGERRRHALLQSGA
;
A
#
# COMPACT_ATOMS: atom_id res chain seq x y z
N MET A 1 -18.28 15.63 -28.72
CA MET A 1 -17.01 14.89 -28.91
C MET A 1 -17.23 13.38 -29.01
N ALA A 2 -17.83 12.71 -28.01
CA ALA A 2 -18.08 11.26 -28.06
C ALA A 2 -18.89 10.81 -29.30
N THR A 3 -19.98 11.51 -29.61
CA THR A 3 -20.85 11.20 -30.77
C THR A 3 -20.17 11.35 -32.13
N ALA A 4 -19.16 12.21 -32.24
CA ALA A 4 -18.43 12.44 -33.50
C ALA A 4 -17.36 11.35 -33.75
N LEU A 5 -16.81 10.77 -32.67
CA LEU A 5 -15.83 9.69 -32.74
C LEU A 5 -16.51 8.31 -32.87
N GLU A 6 -17.67 8.12 -32.23
CA GLU A 6 -18.41 6.86 -32.29
C GLU A 6 -19.41 6.81 -33.46
N GLY A 7 -19.87 7.95 -33.98
CA GLY A 7 -20.90 8.02 -35.02
C GLY A 7 -20.42 7.77 -36.45
N ASN A 8 -19.12 7.93 -36.75
CA ASN A 8 -18.56 7.80 -38.09
C ASN A 8 -17.48 6.70 -38.14
N PRO A 9 -17.48 5.81 -39.16
CA PRO A 9 -16.43 4.82 -39.40
C PRO A 9 -14.99 5.34 -39.27
N VAL A 10 -14.70 6.54 -39.75
CA VAL A 10 -13.36 7.16 -39.68
C VAL A 10 -12.99 7.49 -38.23
N GLY A 11 -13.92 8.03 -37.45
CA GLY A 11 -13.73 8.34 -36.04
C GLY A 11 -13.43 7.09 -35.21
N ARG A 12 -14.12 5.98 -35.49
CA ARG A 12 -13.88 4.69 -34.82
C ARG A 12 -12.52 4.11 -35.16
N MET A 13 -12.11 4.19 -36.43
CA MET A 13 -10.79 3.72 -36.85
C MET A 13 -9.68 4.45 -36.08
N VAL A 14 -9.79 5.77 -35.94
CA VAL A 14 -8.85 6.58 -35.15
C VAL A 14 -8.91 6.19 -33.66
N LEU A 15 -10.10 6.01 -33.10
CA LEU A 15 -10.29 5.59 -31.70
C LEU A 15 -9.58 4.25 -31.40
N PHE A 16 -9.86 3.20 -32.18
CA PHE A 16 -9.26 1.89 -32.00
C PHE A 16 -7.74 1.90 -32.22
N SER A 17 -7.25 2.69 -33.19
CA SER A 17 -5.82 2.87 -33.44
C SER A 17 -5.12 3.52 -32.24
N GLN A 18 -5.69 4.61 -31.70
CA GLN A 18 -5.14 5.27 -30.52
C GLN A 18 -5.20 4.37 -29.27
N ALA A 19 -6.31 3.66 -29.06
CA ALA A 19 -6.45 2.71 -27.96
C ALA A 19 -5.40 1.59 -28.05
N ARG A 20 -5.19 1.03 -29.25
CA ARG A 20 -4.16 0.01 -29.50
C ARG A 20 -2.76 0.56 -29.21
N LYS A 21 -2.43 1.77 -29.66
CA LYS A 21 -1.15 2.44 -29.37
C LYS A 21 -0.93 2.63 -27.87
N MET A 22 -1.97 3.06 -27.15
CA MET A 22 -1.90 3.25 -25.69
C MET A 22 -1.70 1.92 -24.96
N ILE A 23 -2.41 0.86 -25.37
CA ILE A 23 -2.24 -0.48 -24.81
C ILE A 23 -0.81 -0.95 -25.04
N MET A 24 -0.31 -0.91 -26.27
CA MET A 24 1.07 -1.34 -26.59
C MET A 24 2.11 -0.57 -25.78
N SER A 25 1.93 0.74 -25.62
CA SER A 25 2.83 1.57 -24.80
C SER A 25 2.82 1.18 -23.32
N LYS A 26 1.71 0.66 -22.79
CA LYS A 26 1.59 0.26 -21.37
C LYS A 26 1.94 -1.20 -21.12
N THR A 27 1.64 -2.08 -22.08
CA THR A 27 1.79 -3.54 -21.92
C THR A 27 3.08 -4.08 -22.51
N GLY A 28 3.78 -3.31 -23.35
CA GLY A 28 4.94 -3.78 -24.11
C GLY A 28 4.62 -4.91 -25.09
N GLY A 29 3.34 -5.19 -25.35
CA GLY A 29 2.90 -6.32 -26.19
C GLY A 29 2.90 -7.69 -25.50
N HIS A 30 3.29 -7.79 -24.23
CA HIS A 30 3.37 -9.07 -23.51
C HIS A 30 2.02 -9.60 -23.01
N TYR A 31 0.99 -8.76 -23.03
CA TYR A 31 -0.35 -9.10 -22.55
C TYR A 31 -1.31 -9.16 -23.73
N PRO A 32 -1.72 -10.36 -24.19
CA PRO A 32 -2.59 -10.50 -25.36
C PRO A 32 -4.04 -10.09 -25.09
N ALA A 33 -4.51 -10.23 -23.85
CA ALA A 33 -5.91 -9.98 -23.48
C ALA A 33 -6.36 -8.52 -23.76
N PRO A 34 -5.62 -7.46 -23.36
CA PRO A 34 -5.99 -6.08 -23.70
C PRO A 34 -6.19 -5.80 -25.20
N LEU A 35 -5.33 -6.37 -26.06
CA LEU A 35 -5.46 -6.22 -27.52
C LEU A 35 -6.66 -6.99 -28.05
N LYS A 36 -6.84 -8.23 -27.57
CA LYS A 36 -7.95 -9.09 -27.97
C LYS A 36 -9.31 -8.50 -27.57
N ILE A 37 -9.39 -7.82 -26.42
CA ILE A 37 -10.59 -7.08 -26.00
C ILE A 37 -10.93 -5.98 -27.02
N LEU A 38 -9.94 -5.21 -27.50
CA LEU A 38 -10.20 -4.22 -28.55
C LEU A 38 -10.70 -4.87 -29.85
N ASP A 39 -10.15 -6.02 -30.23
CA ASP A 39 -10.57 -6.74 -31.44
C ASP A 39 -12.01 -7.26 -31.32
N VAL A 40 -12.40 -7.76 -30.14
CA VAL A 40 -13.78 -8.15 -29.83
C VAL A 40 -14.70 -6.95 -29.92
N LEU A 41 -14.36 -5.83 -29.28
CA LEU A 41 -15.18 -4.60 -29.31
C LEU A 41 -15.37 -4.06 -30.73
N SER A 42 -14.30 -4.05 -31.53
CA SER A 42 -14.35 -3.61 -32.93
C SER A 42 -15.22 -4.56 -33.78
N SER A 43 -15.05 -5.86 -33.62
CA SER A 43 -15.75 -6.87 -34.42
C SER A 43 -17.21 -7.08 -34.01
N ALA A 44 -17.55 -6.83 -32.75
CA ALA A 44 -18.91 -6.92 -32.21
C ALA A 44 -19.75 -5.68 -32.53
N TYR A 45 -19.12 -4.57 -32.90
CA TYR A 45 -19.83 -3.32 -33.19
C TYR A 45 -20.80 -3.49 -34.37
N GLY A 46 -22.06 -3.08 -34.18
CA GLY A 46 -23.10 -3.19 -35.21
C GLY A 46 -23.67 -4.59 -35.42
N LYS A 47 -23.26 -5.58 -34.61
CA LYS A 47 -23.82 -6.94 -34.62
C LYS A 47 -24.94 -7.09 -33.61
N THR A 48 -25.75 -8.14 -33.76
CA THR A 48 -26.72 -8.53 -32.74
C THR A 48 -26.00 -9.01 -31.48
N GLN A 49 -26.68 -8.92 -30.32
CA GLN A 49 -26.12 -9.37 -29.05
C GLN A 49 -25.65 -10.85 -29.10
N LYS A 50 -26.42 -11.72 -29.76
CA LYS A 50 -26.09 -13.14 -29.91
C LYS A 50 -24.79 -13.35 -30.68
N GLU A 51 -24.57 -12.58 -31.75
CA GLU A 51 -23.34 -12.64 -32.54
C GLU A 51 -22.15 -12.06 -31.79
N ALA A 52 -22.34 -10.95 -31.06
CA ALA A 52 -21.32 -10.33 -30.23
C ALA A 52 -20.82 -11.29 -29.14
N LEU A 53 -21.74 -11.96 -28.43
CA LEU A 53 -21.39 -12.97 -27.42
C LEU A 53 -20.66 -14.17 -28.02
N ARG A 54 -20.98 -14.55 -29.26
CA ARG A 54 -20.25 -15.62 -29.96
C ARG A 54 -18.80 -15.23 -30.27
N ILE A 55 -18.57 -13.98 -30.65
CA ILE A 55 -17.22 -13.43 -30.90
C ILE A 55 -16.43 -13.37 -29.58
N GLU A 56 -17.06 -12.87 -28.53
CA GLU A 56 -16.46 -12.79 -27.19
C GLU A 56 -16.10 -14.18 -26.66
N SER A 57 -17.02 -15.14 -26.73
CA SER A 57 -16.80 -16.52 -26.25
C SER A 57 -15.61 -17.18 -26.95
N LYS A 58 -15.49 -17.01 -28.27
CA LYS A 58 -14.33 -17.52 -29.03
C LYS A 58 -13.03 -16.87 -28.55
N ALA A 59 -13.02 -15.54 -28.44
CA ALA A 59 -11.84 -14.79 -28.00
C ALA A 59 -11.44 -15.14 -26.56
N PHE A 60 -12.41 -15.36 -25.67
CA PHE A 60 -12.18 -15.83 -24.31
C PHE A 60 -11.51 -17.20 -24.30
N GLY A 61 -12.04 -18.17 -25.07
CA GLY A 61 -11.45 -19.50 -25.18
C GLY A 61 -10.00 -19.48 -25.66
N GLU A 62 -9.70 -18.66 -26.67
CA GLU A 62 -8.34 -18.45 -27.17
C GLU A 62 -7.41 -17.88 -26.09
N LEU A 63 -7.87 -16.92 -25.28
CA LEU A 63 -7.08 -16.33 -24.20
C LEU A 63 -6.89 -17.28 -23.01
N ALA A 64 -7.93 -18.02 -22.63
CA ALA A 64 -7.95 -18.86 -21.44
C ALA A 64 -6.89 -19.98 -21.48
N ILE A 65 -6.54 -20.45 -22.68
CA ILE A 65 -5.54 -21.52 -22.86
C ILE A 65 -4.10 -20.99 -22.95
N THR A 66 -3.90 -19.67 -23.04
CA THR A 66 -2.57 -19.06 -23.16
C THR A 66 -1.76 -19.23 -21.88
N ASP A 67 -0.44 -19.29 -22.03
CA ASP A 67 0.46 -19.33 -20.87
C ASP A 67 0.36 -18.06 -20.03
N VAL A 68 0.21 -16.89 -20.65
CA VAL A 68 0.04 -15.62 -19.93
C VAL A 68 -1.19 -15.68 -19.03
N SER A 69 -2.32 -16.21 -19.51
CA SER A 69 -3.52 -16.38 -18.68
C SER A 69 -3.27 -17.32 -17.50
N LYS A 70 -2.66 -18.49 -17.76
CA LYS A 70 -2.33 -19.46 -16.70
C LYS A 70 -1.41 -18.84 -15.63
N ARG A 71 -0.37 -18.11 -16.03
CA ARG A 71 0.57 -17.47 -15.07
C ARG A 71 -0.07 -16.35 -14.27
N LEU A 72 -1.00 -15.60 -14.85
CA LEU A 72 -1.76 -14.59 -14.11
C LEU A 72 -2.72 -15.23 -13.10
N ILE A 73 -3.29 -16.39 -13.43
CA ILE A 73 -4.10 -17.19 -12.49
C ILE A 73 -3.22 -17.74 -11.35
N ASP A 74 -2.04 -18.28 -11.66
CA ASP A 74 -1.07 -18.73 -10.65
C ASP A 74 -0.71 -17.58 -9.69
N LEU A 75 -0.40 -16.40 -10.24
CA LEU A 75 -0.10 -15.19 -9.46
C LEU A 75 -1.28 -14.74 -8.60
N PHE A 76 -2.50 -14.84 -9.12
CA PHE A 76 -3.71 -14.54 -8.36
C PHE A 76 -3.84 -15.44 -7.13
N PHE A 77 -3.71 -16.76 -7.30
CA PHE A 77 -3.79 -17.70 -6.18
C PHE A 77 -2.63 -17.57 -5.20
N ALA A 78 -1.41 -17.30 -5.69
CA ALA A 78 -0.26 -17.01 -4.83
C ALA A 78 -0.50 -15.77 -3.97
N THR A 79 -1.04 -14.70 -4.57
CA THR A 79 -1.38 -13.46 -3.87
C THR A 79 -2.49 -13.68 -2.83
N GLU A 80 -3.52 -14.45 -3.17
CA GLU A 80 -4.60 -14.79 -2.24
C GLU A 80 -4.11 -15.65 -1.07
N LYS A 81 -3.18 -16.58 -1.32
CA LYS A 81 -2.53 -17.36 -0.25
C LYS A 81 -1.77 -16.46 0.72
N ILE A 82 -0.97 -15.51 0.20
CA ILE A 82 -0.17 -14.57 1.02
C ILE A 82 -1.08 -13.66 1.86
N LYS A 83 -2.18 -13.14 1.30
CA LYS A 83 -3.12 -12.29 2.04
C LYS A 83 -3.81 -13.00 3.22
N LYS A 84 -3.99 -14.32 3.11
CA LYS A 84 -4.61 -15.16 4.15
C LYS A 84 -3.62 -15.64 5.19
N GLN A 85 -2.32 -15.53 4.95
CA GLN A 85 -1.31 -15.88 5.95
C GLN A 85 -1.37 -14.88 7.10
N THR A 86 -1.60 -15.40 8.30
CA THR A 86 -1.66 -14.63 9.55
C THR A 86 -0.45 -14.98 10.40
N GLY A 87 0.70 -14.36 10.09
CA GLY A 87 1.96 -14.58 10.82
C GLY A 87 2.84 -15.69 10.23
N ALA A 88 3.98 -15.94 10.90
CA ALA A 88 4.90 -17.01 10.55
C ALA A 88 4.32 -18.39 10.91
N GLU A 89 4.76 -19.44 10.21
CA GLU A 89 4.34 -20.81 10.52
C GLU A 89 4.59 -21.14 12.00
N GLY A 90 3.57 -21.69 12.67
CA GLY A 90 3.61 -22.01 14.10
C GLY A 90 3.24 -20.85 15.04
N TYR A 91 3.07 -19.62 14.54
CA TYR A 91 2.62 -18.49 15.36
C TYR A 91 1.11 -18.28 15.20
N LYS A 92 0.36 -18.42 16.30
CA LYS A 92 -1.05 -18.01 16.35
C LYS A 92 -1.12 -16.59 16.90
N LEU A 93 -1.62 -15.66 16.09
CA LEU A 93 -1.88 -14.29 16.54
C LEU A 93 -3.08 -14.29 17.50
N ASP A 94 -2.85 -13.90 18.75
CA ASP A 94 -3.94 -13.57 19.68
C ASP A 94 -4.38 -12.12 19.38
N PRO A 95 -5.69 -11.77 19.40
CA PRO A 95 -6.14 -10.38 19.36
C PRO A 95 -5.41 -9.44 20.34
N LYS A 96 -4.90 -9.96 21.46
CA LYS A 96 -4.06 -9.24 22.44
C LYS A 96 -2.69 -8.82 21.88
N ASP A 97 -2.18 -9.49 20.85
CA ASP A 97 -0.91 -9.19 20.20
C ASP A 97 -1.01 -7.98 19.25
N LYS A 98 -2.21 -7.41 19.09
CA LYS A 98 -2.42 -6.27 18.21
C LYS A 98 -1.79 -5.01 18.82
N ALA A 99 -0.73 -4.52 18.15
CA ALA A 99 -0.13 -3.24 18.46
C ALA A 99 -1.17 -2.11 18.43
N GLN A 100 -1.17 -1.28 19.48
CA GLN A 100 -2.00 -0.09 19.65
C GLN A 100 -1.21 1.20 19.36
N HIS A 101 0.11 1.17 19.47
CA HIS A 101 0.98 2.30 19.18
C HIS A 101 2.24 1.86 18.43
N LEU A 102 2.58 2.58 17.37
CA LEU A 102 3.76 2.33 16.54
C LEU A 102 4.84 3.39 16.77
N GLY A 103 6.08 2.95 16.98
CA GLY A 103 7.27 3.79 16.91
C GLY A 103 7.95 3.64 15.55
N VAL A 104 8.42 4.75 14.98
CA VAL A 104 9.23 4.73 13.75
C VAL A 104 10.54 5.46 14.01
N LEU A 105 11.67 4.77 13.85
CA LEU A 105 13.01 5.36 13.99
C LEU A 105 13.54 5.74 12.60
N GLY A 106 13.71 7.04 12.36
CA GLY A 106 14.00 7.61 11.05
C GLY A 106 12.73 8.16 10.41
N ALA A 107 12.70 9.46 10.17
CA ALA A 107 11.57 10.20 9.62
C ALA A 107 11.71 10.55 8.14
N GLY A 108 12.73 10.04 7.44
CA GLY A 108 12.88 10.27 6.00
C GLY A 108 11.70 9.78 5.15
N VAL A 109 11.90 9.68 3.84
CA VAL A 109 10.82 9.29 2.89
C VAL A 109 10.15 7.96 3.28
N MET A 110 10.95 6.95 3.68
CA MET A 110 10.41 5.67 4.14
C MET A 110 9.68 5.78 5.47
N GLY A 111 10.27 6.48 6.45
CA GLY A 111 9.66 6.71 7.76
C GLY A 111 8.30 7.38 7.68
N GLY A 112 8.20 8.45 6.88
CA GLY A 112 6.93 9.12 6.59
C GLY A 112 5.91 8.21 5.89
N GLY A 113 6.35 7.35 4.97
CA GLY A 113 5.50 6.37 4.29
C GLY A 113 4.95 5.29 5.23
N ILE A 114 5.79 4.73 6.10
CA ILE A 114 5.40 3.76 7.12
C ILE A 114 4.43 4.40 8.11
N ALA A 115 4.74 5.60 8.59
CA ALA A 115 3.88 6.36 9.48
C ALA A 115 2.50 6.62 8.84
N GLN A 116 2.48 7.01 7.57
CA GLN A 116 1.24 7.22 6.82
C GLN A 116 0.42 5.93 6.68
N LEU A 117 1.07 4.80 6.37
CA LEU A 117 0.39 3.52 6.24
C LEU A 117 -0.26 3.10 7.56
N ALA A 118 0.47 3.20 8.67
CA ALA A 118 -0.03 2.90 10.01
C ALA A 118 -1.20 3.82 10.40
N ALA A 119 -1.03 5.14 10.25
CA ALA A 119 -2.08 6.12 10.50
C ALA A 119 -3.32 5.91 9.60
N SER A 120 -3.14 5.44 8.36
CA SER A 120 -4.26 5.09 7.48
C SER A 120 -5.13 3.97 8.04
N LYS A 121 -4.55 3.09 8.86
CA LYS A 121 -5.21 2.01 9.61
C LYS A 121 -5.62 2.41 11.03
N ASN A 122 -5.61 3.71 11.35
CA ASN A 122 -5.93 4.28 12.67
C ASN A 122 -4.99 3.81 13.79
N LEU A 123 -3.73 3.53 13.46
CA LEU A 123 -2.70 3.22 14.45
C LEU A 123 -1.89 4.50 14.74
N PRO A 124 -1.92 5.06 15.97
CA PRO A 124 -1.08 6.17 16.38
C PRO A 124 0.42 5.89 16.18
N VAL A 125 1.15 6.89 15.70
CA VAL A 125 2.57 6.78 15.38
C VAL A 125 3.39 7.83 16.12
N ARG A 126 4.48 7.39 16.75
CA ARG A 126 5.54 8.26 17.27
C ARG A 126 6.79 8.10 16.40
N MET A 127 7.09 9.12 15.62
CA MET A 127 8.23 9.14 14.71
C MET A 127 9.41 9.87 15.37
N LYS A 128 10.60 9.27 15.30
CA LYS A 128 11.83 9.84 15.86
C LYS A 128 12.85 10.06 14.77
N ASP A 129 13.53 11.20 14.75
CA ASP A 129 14.72 11.43 13.94
C ASP A 129 15.83 12.08 14.77
N ILE A 130 17.01 12.32 14.21
CA ILE A 130 18.11 13.04 14.89
C ILE A 130 17.95 14.55 14.77
N ASP A 131 17.24 15.04 13.75
CA ASP A 131 17.05 16.46 13.51
C ASP A 131 15.63 16.81 13.05
N TYR A 132 15.27 18.09 13.19
CA TYR A 132 13.95 18.60 12.82
C TYR A 132 13.71 18.63 11.31
N LYS A 133 14.76 18.64 10.48
CA LYS A 133 14.62 18.63 9.01
C LYS A 133 14.12 17.27 8.54
N GLY A 134 14.66 16.19 9.08
CA GLY A 134 14.21 14.82 8.85
C GLY A 134 12.75 14.64 9.29
N LEU A 135 12.39 15.14 10.48
CA LEU A 135 11.01 15.12 10.96
C LEU A 135 10.04 15.85 10.01
N ALA A 136 10.39 17.06 9.60
CA ALA A 136 9.59 17.85 8.66
C ALA A 136 9.44 17.14 7.31
N LEU A 137 10.49 16.50 6.80
CA LEU A 137 10.46 15.71 5.58
C LEU A 137 9.51 14.51 5.71
N GLY A 138 9.50 13.84 6.85
CA GLY A 138 8.62 12.70 7.11
C GLY A 138 7.16 13.08 7.14
N ILE A 139 6.83 14.12 7.91
CA ILE A 139 5.47 14.66 8.01
C ILE A 139 5.00 15.14 6.63
N SER A 140 5.86 15.84 5.87
CA SER A 140 5.54 16.28 4.51
C SER A 140 5.30 15.11 3.57
N SER A 141 6.12 14.06 3.64
CA SER A 141 5.96 12.83 2.85
C SER A 141 4.65 12.12 3.17
N ALA A 142 4.32 11.97 4.45
CA ALA A 142 3.05 11.40 4.89
C ALA A 142 1.86 12.21 4.40
N ASN A 143 1.91 13.54 4.55
CA ASN A 143 0.85 14.44 4.07
C ASN A 143 0.68 14.32 2.54
N LYS A 144 1.76 14.31 1.76
CA LYS A 144 1.71 14.18 0.30
C LYS A 144 0.98 12.91 -0.14
N LEU A 145 1.20 11.79 0.55
CA LEU A 145 0.49 10.53 0.30
C LEU A 145 -1.01 10.65 0.59
N PHE A 146 -1.39 11.25 1.73
CA PHE A 146 -2.80 11.51 2.04
C PHE A 146 -3.46 12.46 1.02
N GLN A 147 -2.80 13.55 0.63
CA GLN A 147 -3.30 14.45 -0.41
C GLN A 147 -3.45 13.74 -1.76
N GLY A 148 -2.58 12.78 -2.07
CA GLY A 148 -2.73 11.90 -3.24
C GLY A 148 -4.02 11.06 -3.21
N LEU A 149 -4.41 10.57 -2.04
CA LEU A 149 -5.67 9.85 -1.84
C LEU A 149 -6.89 10.77 -1.96
N VAL A 150 -6.80 11.99 -1.42
CA VAL A 150 -7.85 13.02 -1.55
C VAL A 150 -8.06 13.40 -3.01
N LYS A 151 -6.98 13.65 -3.77
CA LYS A 151 -7.05 13.93 -5.21
C LYS A 151 -7.71 12.80 -6.00
N LYS A 152 -7.49 11.55 -5.58
CA LYS A 152 -8.11 10.35 -6.15
C LYS A 152 -9.53 10.09 -5.61
N ARG A 153 -10.09 11.00 -4.80
CA ARG A 153 -11.41 10.88 -4.15
C ARG A 153 -11.57 9.62 -3.30
N LYS A 154 -10.47 9.09 -2.76
CA LYS A 154 -10.45 7.92 -1.86
C LYS A 154 -10.59 8.29 -0.39
N LEU A 155 -10.36 9.56 -0.05
CA LEU A 155 -10.51 10.14 1.29
C LEU A 155 -11.06 11.56 1.13
N SER A 156 -11.86 12.00 2.10
CA SER A 156 -12.16 13.42 2.27
C SER A 156 -10.96 14.16 2.86
N ARG A 157 -10.91 15.48 2.69
CA ARG A 157 -9.87 16.32 3.30
C ARG A 157 -9.86 16.20 4.82
N ARG A 158 -11.05 16.20 5.44
CA ARG A 158 -11.23 16.04 6.88
C ARG A 158 -10.66 14.71 7.39
N GLU A 159 -10.93 13.60 6.71
CA GLU A 159 -10.38 12.30 7.12
C GLU A 159 -8.86 12.24 6.97
N ALA A 160 -8.31 12.87 5.91
CA ALA A 160 -6.87 12.98 5.74
C ALA A 160 -6.21 13.76 6.90
N ASP A 161 -6.80 14.88 7.30
CA ASP A 161 -6.28 15.71 8.39
C ASP A 161 -6.33 14.97 9.74
N ILE A 162 -7.44 14.26 10.02
CA ILE A 162 -7.57 13.41 11.23
C ILE A 162 -6.51 12.31 11.25
N LYS A 163 -6.29 11.63 10.11
CA LYS A 163 -5.29 10.56 10.03
C LYS A 163 -3.87 11.10 10.14
N LEU A 164 -3.57 12.25 9.54
CA LEU A 164 -2.27 12.89 9.68
C LEU A 164 -1.98 13.27 11.14
N ALA A 165 -2.99 13.71 11.89
CA ALA A 165 -2.86 14.04 13.31
C ALA A 165 -2.51 12.84 14.21
N LEU A 166 -2.66 11.60 13.73
CA LEU A 166 -2.18 10.40 14.43
C LEU A 166 -0.66 10.25 14.40
N ILE A 167 0.05 11.05 13.59
CA ILE A 167 1.49 11.02 13.46
C ILE A 167 2.09 12.15 14.29
N SER A 168 2.80 11.80 15.36
CA SER A 168 3.55 12.74 16.18
C SER A 168 5.05 12.50 16.01
N SER A 169 5.86 13.55 16.23
CA SER A 169 7.30 13.52 15.99
C SER A 169 8.12 13.95 17.21
N THR A 170 9.36 13.47 17.31
CA THR A 170 10.35 13.90 18.30
C THR A 170 11.79 13.70 17.84
N THR A 171 12.72 14.45 18.42
CA THR A 171 14.17 14.26 18.20
C THR A 171 14.81 13.32 19.23
N ASP A 172 14.10 13.04 20.32
CA ASP A 172 14.52 12.16 21.41
C ASP A 172 13.57 10.94 21.54
N TYR A 173 13.65 10.18 22.62
CA TYR A 173 12.80 9.02 22.87
C TYR A 173 11.54 9.32 23.71
N SER A 174 11.19 10.60 23.90
CA SER A 174 9.96 11.00 24.58
C SER A 174 8.72 10.42 23.88
N GLY A 175 7.81 9.88 24.67
CA GLY A 175 6.59 9.23 24.18
C GLY A 175 6.80 7.79 23.65
N PHE A 176 8.01 7.23 23.72
CA PHE A 176 8.22 5.82 23.35
C PHE A 176 7.91 4.82 24.47
N GLY A 177 7.65 5.27 25.71
CA GLY A 177 7.38 4.37 26.84
C GLY A 177 6.22 3.38 26.61
N GLY A 178 5.16 3.82 25.91
CA GLY A 178 3.96 3.02 25.61
C GLY A 178 3.87 2.45 24.19
N ILE A 179 4.98 2.40 23.46
CA ILE A 179 5.00 1.87 22.08
C ILE A 179 5.09 0.35 22.09
N ASP A 180 4.19 -0.31 21.35
CA ASP A 180 4.10 -1.78 21.28
C ASP A 180 5.02 -2.37 20.21
N LEU A 181 5.19 -1.64 19.10
CA LEU A 181 6.02 -2.05 17.96
C LEU A 181 6.90 -0.89 17.51
N VAL A 182 8.18 -1.16 17.26
CA VAL A 182 9.12 -0.18 16.68
C VAL A 182 9.61 -0.67 15.34
N VAL A 183 9.53 0.18 14.32
CA VAL A 183 10.09 -0.07 12.99
C VAL A 183 11.28 0.87 12.76
N GLU A 184 12.41 0.28 12.37
CA GLU A 184 13.61 1.02 11.99
C GLU A 184 13.56 1.37 10.50
N ALA A 185 13.81 2.64 10.20
CA ALA A 185 13.82 3.25 8.88
C ALA A 185 14.92 4.34 8.80
N VAL A 186 16.07 4.10 9.42
CA VAL A 186 17.26 4.94 9.34
C VAL A 186 18.06 4.62 8.08
N VAL A 187 19.11 5.40 7.82
CA VAL A 187 20.01 5.20 6.68
C VAL A 187 20.65 3.81 6.71
N GLU A 188 20.97 3.28 5.52
CA GLU A 188 21.59 1.97 5.34
C GLU A 188 23.07 1.98 5.74
N ASN A 189 23.33 2.20 7.01
CA ASN A 189 24.64 2.14 7.64
C ASN A 189 24.55 1.26 8.89
N MET A 190 25.43 0.26 8.97
CA MET A 190 25.38 -0.76 10.02
C MET A 190 25.62 -0.19 11.42
N ASP A 191 26.51 0.77 11.58
CA ASP A 191 26.80 1.38 12.88
C ASP A 191 25.62 2.23 13.34
N VAL A 192 25.01 2.98 12.42
CA VAL A 192 23.80 3.77 12.70
C VAL A 192 22.64 2.87 13.10
N LYS A 193 22.40 1.78 12.36
CA LYS A 193 21.33 0.82 12.68
C LYS A 193 21.54 0.15 14.04
N LYS A 194 22.75 -0.34 14.31
CA LYS A 194 23.09 -0.97 15.61
C LYS A 194 22.91 0.01 16.76
N ASN A 195 23.32 1.27 16.59
CA ASN A 195 23.16 2.30 17.61
C ASN A 195 21.68 2.64 17.85
N ALA A 196 20.89 2.83 16.78
CA ALA A 196 19.46 3.14 16.89
C ALA A 196 18.67 2.01 17.57
N VAL A 197 18.86 0.76 17.14
CA VAL A 197 18.18 -0.41 17.71
C VAL A 197 18.70 -0.72 19.11
N GLY A 198 20.01 -0.71 19.30
CA GLY A 198 20.65 -1.02 20.59
C GLY A 198 20.33 -0.02 21.70
N HIS A 199 20.22 1.28 21.37
CA HIS A 199 19.76 2.28 22.33
C HIS A 199 18.32 2.01 22.77
N ARG A 200 17.44 1.70 21.83
CA ARG A 200 16.04 1.43 22.13
C ARG A 200 15.83 0.14 22.93
N ALA A 201 16.55 -0.93 22.62
CA ALA A 201 16.45 -2.18 23.38
C ALA A 201 16.74 -1.95 24.88
N ARG A 202 17.79 -1.19 25.19
CA ARG A 202 18.18 -0.83 26.56
C ARG A 202 17.13 0.03 27.27
N GLU A 203 16.52 0.98 26.58
CA GLU A 203 15.44 1.80 27.16
C GLU A 203 14.13 1.03 27.33
N GLY A 204 13.82 0.11 26.40
CA GLY A 204 12.65 -0.76 26.49
C GLY A 204 12.73 -1.68 27.71
N GLU A 205 13.89 -2.26 27.97
CA GLU A 205 14.16 -3.08 29.17
C GLU A 205 14.02 -2.27 30.47
N ARG A 206 14.54 -1.04 30.50
CA ARG A 206 14.40 -0.14 31.66
C ARG A 206 12.93 0.21 31.93
N ALA A 207 12.19 0.62 30.92
CA ALA A 207 10.77 0.95 31.04
C ALA A 207 9.90 -0.27 31.38
N ALA A 208 10.26 -1.47 30.91
CA ALA A 208 9.60 -2.71 31.31
C ALA A 208 9.91 -3.09 32.78
N GLY A 209 11.14 -2.89 33.22
CA GLY A 209 11.57 -3.09 34.61
C GLY A 209 10.87 -2.16 35.60
N GLU A 210 10.73 -0.88 35.26
CA GLU A 210 10.01 0.12 36.06
C GLU A 210 8.51 -0.22 36.18
N ARG A 211 7.86 -0.62 35.09
CA ARG A 211 6.46 -1.07 35.10
C ARG A 211 6.25 -2.31 35.97
N ARG A 212 7.15 -3.29 35.92
CA ARG A 212 7.11 -4.48 36.79
C ARG A 212 7.29 -4.11 38.26
N ARG A 213 8.20 -3.19 38.58
CA ARG A 213 8.38 -2.69 39.96
C ARG A 213 7.14 -1.98 40.47
N HIS A 214 6.52 -1.12 39.65
CA HIS A 214 5.32 -0.39 40.04
C HIS A 214 4.11 -1.32 40.22
N ALA A 215 3.94 -2.33 39.35
CA ALA A 215 2.90 -3.35 39.51
C ALA A 215 3.10 -4.19 40.78
N LEU A 216 4.33 -4.57 41.12
CA LEU A 216 4.66 -5.30 42.35
C LEU A 216 4.39 -4.49 43.62
N LEU A 217 4.64 -3.17 43.59
CA LEU A 217 4.33 -2.25 44.69
C LEU A 217 2.82 -2.04 44.87
N GLN A 218 2.03 -2.19 43.81
CA GLN A 218 0.56 -2.08 43.86
C GLN A 218 -0.15 -3.40 44.19
N SER A 219 0.50 -4.55 44.00
CA SER A 219 -0.02 -5.88 44.38
C SER A 219 0.37 -6.32 45.80
N GLY A 220 1.13 -5.48 46.53
CA GLY A 220 1.49 -5.69 47.92
C GLY A 220 0.63 -4.85 48.86
N ALA A 221 -0.65 -5.20 48.99
CA ALA A 221 -1.57 -4.84 50.07
C ALA A 221 -2.71 -5.86 50.12
#